data_AF-A0A0U3NRJ9-F1
#
_entry.id   AF-A0A0U3NRJ9-F1
#
_cell.length_a   1.000
_cell.length_b   1.000
_cell.length_c   1.000
_cell.angle_alpha   90.00
_cell.angle_beta   90.00
_cell.angle_gamma   90.00
#
_symmetry.space_group_name_H-M   'P 1'
#
loop_
_entity.id
_entity.type
_entity.pdbx_description
1 polymer ?
#
loop_
_entity_poly.entity_id
_entity_poly.type
_entity_poly.pdbx_seq_one_letter_code
_entity_poly.pdbx_strand_id
1 'polypeptide(L)'
;MADNRAGEPRAEEMRARAAAFVAHVTARNRLPLDYSERSLRVVDFMVDGLRKGGADPDRARGTLVALGAYAGEVLVRRAGAVWVDCDASQRTCFGQPVAVRMPDGRVWNPLGKVRNRFETGAPEESLQLFYLRLHGRARRVAA
;
A
#
# COMPACT_ATOMS: atom_id res chain seq x y z
N MET A 1 -3.63 -13.54 -28.05
CA MET A 1 -4.26 -12.24 -27.71
C MET A 1 -4.77 -12.39 -26.28
N ALA A 2 -3.94 -12.07 -25.29
CA ALA A 2 -4.27 -12.32 -23.88
C ALA A 2 -5.28 -11.29 -23.40
N ASP A 3 -6.40 -11.78 -22.89
CA ASP A 3 -7.52 -11.02 -22.31
C ASP A 3 -7.01 -10.18 -21.12
N ASN A 4 -6.75 -8.89 -21.37
CA ASN A 4 -6.37 -7.92 -20.34
C ASN A 4 -7.61 -7.39 -19.61
N ARG A 5 -8.39 -8.29 -19.01
CA ARG A 5 -9.22 -7.93 -17.86
C ARG A 5 -8.37 -8.18 -16.63
N ALA A 6 -7.60 -7.18 -16.20
CA ALA A 6 -6.96 -7.23 -14.90
C ALA A 6 -8.06 -7.43 -13.87
N GLY A 7 -8.19 -8.65 -13.34
CA GLY A 7 -9.10 -8.98 -12.26
C GLY A 7 -8.86 -8.05 -11.06
N GLU A 8 -9.86 -7.92 -10.21
CA GLU A 8 -9.69 -7.23 -8.94
C GLU A 8 -8.44 -7.76 -8.22
N PRO A 9 -7.57 -6.88 -7.66
CA PRO A 9 -6.42 -7.30 -6.87
C PRO A 9 -6.81 -8.38 -5.86
N ARG A 10 -6.02 -9.45 -5.76
CA ARG A 10 -6.19 -10.51 -4.74
C ARG A 10 -5.06 -10.52 -3.73
N ALA A 11 -5.35 -10.93 -2.51
CA ALA A 11 -4.39 -10.95 -1.40
C ALA A 11 -3.12 -11.74 -1.74
N GLU A 12 -3.28 -12.90 -2.37
CA GLU A 12 -2.17 -13.80 -2.77
C GLU A 12 -1.20 -13.16 -3.77
N GLU A 13 -1.68 -12.22 -4.59
CA GLU A 13 -0.89 -11.58 -5.65
C GLU A 13 -0.08 -10.37 -5.14
N MET A 14 -0.45 -9.81 -3.97
CA MET A 14 0.08 -8.52 -3.53
C MET A 14 1.57 -8.55 -3.26
N ARG A 15 2.09 -9.66 -2.74
CA ARG A 15 3.52 -9.87 -2.56
C ARG A 15 4.28 -9.82 -3.89
N ALA A 16 3.80 -10.56 -4.90
CA ALA A 16 4.44 -10.60 -6.22
C ALA A 16 4.37 -9.24 -6.90
N ARG A 17 3.24 -8.54 -6.78
CA ARG A 17 3.06 -7.19 -7.30
C ARG A 17 4.04 -6.18 -6.68
N ALA A 18 4.23 -6.22 -5.37
CA ALA A 18 5.21 -5.37 -4.68
C ALA A 18 6.65 -5.66 -5.15
N ALA A 19 7.02 -6.94 -5.29
CA ALA A 19 8.33 -7.33 -5.77
C ALA A 19 8.59 -6.87 -7.22
N ALA A 20 7.60 -7.06 -8.10
CA ALA A 20 7.67 -6.58 -9.48
C ALA A 20 7.80 -5.05 -9.56
N PHE A 21 7.07 -4.33 -8.71
CA PHE A 21 7.20 -2.88 -8.59
C PHE A 21 8.62 -2.44 -8.21
N VAL A 22 9.19 -3.03 -7.15
CA VAL A 22 10.56 -2.73 -6.71
C VAL A 22 11.55 -3.02 -7.83
N ALA A 23 11.45 -4.18 -8.48
CA ALA A 23 12.33 -4.54 -9.59
C ALA A 23 12.24 -3.52 -10.74
N HIS A 24 11.02 -3.08 -11.09
CA HIS A 24 10.80 -2.11 -12.16
C HIS A 24 11.41 -0.74 -11.84
N VAL A 25 11.13 -0.18 -10.67
CA VAL A 25 11.58 1.18 -10.32
C VAL A 25 13.06 1.25 -9.95
N THR A 26 13.66 0.12 -9.52
CA THR A 26 15.09 0.05 -9.20
C THR A 26 15.97 -0.33 -10.39
N ALA A 27 15.40 -0.73 -11.53
CA ALA A 27 16.14 -1.14 -12.72
C ALA A 27 17.06 -0.05 -13.29
N ARG A 28 16.72 1.24 -13.10
CA ARG A 28 17.47 2.38 -13.63
C ARG A 28 18.03 3.32 -12.57
N ASN A 29 17.42 3.37 -11.39
CA ASN A 29 17.84 4.23 -10.29
C ASN A 29 17.64 3.49 -8.97
N ARG A 30 18.65 3.42 -8.10
CA ARG A 30 18.52 2.75 -6.79
C ARG A 30 17.68 3.61 -5.83
N LEU A 31 16.36 3.57 -5.98
CA LEU A 31 15.45 4.04 -4.95
C LEU A 31 15.54 3.08 -3.74
N PRO A 32 15.66 3.59 -2.50
CA PRO A 32 15.82 2.75 -1.31
C PRO A 32 14.48 2.14 -0.88
N LEU A 33 13.93 1.26 -1.71
CA LEU A 33 12.71 0.49 -1.48
C LEU A 33 13.05 -0.91 -0.95
N ASP A 34 13.58 -0.94 0.27
CA ASP A 34 14.15 -2.11 0.95
C ASP A 34 13.16 -2.81 1.91
N TYR A 35 11.87 -2.51 1.81
CA TYR A 35 10.82 -2.95 2.72
C TYR A 35 11.03 -2.55 4.20
N SER A 36 11.85 -1.53 4.47
CA SER A 36 11.93 -0.92 5.80
C SER A 36 10.76 0.04 6.05
N GLU A 37 10.49 0.34 7.32
CA GLU A 37 9.59 1.44 7.67
C GLU A 37 10.02 2.76 7.01
N ARG A 38 11.32 3.05 7.01
CA ARG A 38 11.86 4.30 6.46
C ARG A 38 11.58 4.45 4.97
N SER A 39 11.54 3.34 4.24
CA SER A 39 11.20 3.33 2.81
C SER A 39 9.78 3.84 2.51
N LEU A 40 8.85 3.83 3.49
CA LEU A 40 7.51 4.40 3.31
C LEU A 40 7.54 5.91 3.05
N ARG A 41 8.57 6.63 3.51
CA ARG A 41 8.78 8.04 3.13
C ARG A 41 9.02 8.17 1.62
N VAL A 42 9.76 7.25 1.03
CA VAL A 42 10.02 7.23 -0.42
C VAL A 42 8.70 7.04 -1.17
N VAL A 43 7.85 6.14 -0.68
CA VAL A 43 6.50 5.93 -1.25
C VAL A 43 5.65 7.20 -1.13
N ASP A 44 5.65 7.86 0.04
CA ASP A 44 4.98 9.15 0.23
C ASP A 44 5.47 10.20 -0.80
N PHE A 45 6.79 10.31 -1.01
CA PHE A 45 7.37 11.20 -2.01
C PHE A 45 6.99 10.83 -3.46
N MET A 46 6.93 9.54 -3.79
CA MET A 46 6.52 9.09 -5.12
C MET A 46 5.06 9.43 -5.41
N VAL A 47 4.17 9.23 -4.42
CA VAL A 47 2.75 9.61 -4.54
C VAL A 47 2.60 11.12 -4.70
N ASP A 48 3.31 11.90 -3.90
CA ASP A 48 3.26 13.36 -3.98
C ASP A 48 3.81 13.87 -5.32
N GLY A 49 4.85 13.22 -5.85
CA GLY A 49 5.41 13.50 -7.17
C GLY A 49 4.42 13.23 -8.29
N LEU A 50 3.73 12.08 -8.27
CA LEU A 50 2.68 11.76 -9.25
C LEU A 50 1.53 12.78 -9.19
N ARG A 51 1.07 13.13 -7.99
CA ARG A 51 0.01 14.12 -7.77
C ARG A 51 0.41 15.49 -8.32
N LYS A 52 1.56 16.02 -7.89
CA LYS A 52 2.04 17.35 -8.29
C LYS A 52 2.40 17.42 -9.77
N GLY A 53 2.78 16.30 -10.38
CA GLY A 53 2.99 16.15 -11.81
C GLY A 53 1.70 16.13 -12.64
N GLY A 54 0.52 16.24 -12.02
CA GLY A 54 -0.76 16.25 -12.72
C GLY A 54 -1.09 14.91 -13.39
N ALA A 55 -0.61 13.80 -12.82
CA ALA A 55 -0.88 12.48 -13.37
C ALA A 55 -2.40 12.23 -13.42
N ASP A 56 -2.87 11.78 -14.58
CA ASP A 56 -4.26 11.36 -14.75
C ASP A 56 -4.58 10.19 -13.78
N PRO A 57 -5.64 10.29 -12.96
CA PRO A 57 -5.96 9.28 -11.94
C PRO A 57 -6.14 7.87 -12.52
N ASP A 58 -6.77 7.75 -13.69
CA ASP A 58 -7.02 6.46 -14.34
C ASP A 58 -5.72 5.83 -14.84
N ARG A 59 -4.83 6.61 -15.44
CA ARG A 59 -3.48 6.16 -15.84
C ARG A 59 -2.60 5.85 -14.62
N ALA A 60 -2.75 6.58 -13.52
CA ALA A 60 -1.98 6.36 -12.30
C ALA A 60 -2.45 5.12 -11.52
N ARG A 61 -3.66 4.61 -11.77
CA ARG A 61 -4.29 3.51 -11.01
C ARG A 61 -3.37 2.31 -10.80
N GLY A 62 -2.71 1.83 -11.86
CA GLY A 62 -1.80 0.68 -11.78
C GLY A 62 -0.61 0.94 -10.85
N THR A 63 -0.02 2.13 -10.95
CA THR A 63 1.11 2.56 -10.11
C THR A 63 0.68 2.76 -8.66
N LEU A 64 -0.47 3.36 -8.40
CA LEU A 64 -1.00 3.54 -7.05
C LEU A 64 -1.27 2.20 -6.37
N VAL A 65 -1.79 1.23 -7.11
CA VAL A 65 -1.99 -0.13 -6.60
C VAL A 65 -0.66 -0.82 -6.29
N ALA A 66 0.36 -0.63 -7.14
CA ALA A 66 1.71 -1.15 -6.90
C ALA A 66 2.39 -0.52 -5.67
N LEU A 67 2.28 0.79 -5.49
CA LEU A 67 2.73 1.52 -4.31
C LEU A 67 2.00 1.06 -3.04
N GLY A 68 0.68 0.83 -3.13
CA GLY A 68 -0.13 0.28 -2.05
C GLY A 68 0.26 -1.14 -1.67
N ALA A 69 0.54 -2.00 -2.66
CA ALA A 69 1.06 -3.34 -2.44
C ALA A 69 2.43 -3.31 -1.73
N TYR A 70 3.33 -2.41 -2.13
CA TYR A 70 4.59 -2.23 -1.42
C TYR A 70 4.39 -1.78 0.03
N ALA A 71 3.52 -0.80 0.28
CA ALA A 71 3.23 -0.34 1.63
C ALA A 71 2.63 -1.45 2.52
N GLY A 72 1.73 -2.26 1.97
CA GLY A 72 1.19 -3.43 2.67
C GLY A 72 2.25 -4.50 2.94
N GLU A 73 3.18 -4.75 2.01
CA GLU A 73 4.31 -5.67 2.25
C GLU A 73 5.24 -5.19 3.37
N VAL A 74 5.42 -3.86 3.55
CA VAL A 74 6.14 -3.34 4.73
C VAL A 74 5.41 -3.71 6.02
N LEU A 75 4.08 -3.58 6.05
CA LEU A 75 3.27 -3.98 7.22
C LEU A 75 3.35 -5.48 7.49
N VAL A 76 3.28 -6.30 6.45
CA VAL A 76 3.42 -7.77 6.57
C VAL A 76 4.78 -8.14 7.17
N ARG A 77 5.86 -7.59 6.62
CA ARG A 77 7.23 -7.95 7.01
C ARG A 77 7.68 -7.35 8.34
N ARG A 78 7.20 -6.15 8.69
CA ARG A 78 7.70 -5.40 9.85
C ARG A 78 6.74 -5.36 11.03
N ALA A 79 5.45 -5.55 10.80
CA ALA A 79 4.42 -5.49 11.84
C ALA A 79 3.62 -6.80 12.00
N GLY A 80 4.04 -7.88 11.32
CA GLY A 80 3.39 -9.19 11.43
C GLY A 80 1.99 -9.23 10.83
N ALA A 81 1.64 -8.28 9.96
CA ALA A 81 0.36 -8.29 9.28
C ALA A 81 0.29 -9.43 8.25
N VAL A 82 -0.92 -9.76 7.81
CA VAL A 82 -1.16 -10.70 6.70
C VAL A 82 -2.10 -10.08 5.68
N TRP A 83 -1.85 -10.31 4.39
CA TRP A 83 -2.82 -9.93 3.35
C TRP A 83 -4.10 -10.74 3.49
N VAL A 84 -5.23 -10.08 3.28
CA VAL A 84 -6.57 -10.68 3.28
C VAL A 84 -7.40 -10.09 2.14
N ASP A 85 -8.24 -10.93 1.54
CA ASP A 85 -9.28 -10.46 0.64
C ASP A 85 -10.42 -9.86 1.49
N CYS A 86 -10.87 -8.68 1.09
CA CYS A 86 -11.97 -8.01 1.76
C CYS A 86 -13.29 -8.73 1.48
N ASP A 87 -14.07 -9.01 2.51
CA ASP A 87 -15.47 -9.41 2.38
C ASP A 87 -16.35 -8.25 1.87
N ALA A 88 -17.63 -8.52 1.59
CA ALA A 88 -18.56 -7.52 1.05
C ALA A 88 -18.71 -6.27 1.96
N SER A 89 -18.71 -6.46 3.28
CA SER A 89 -18.83 -5.36 4.24
C SER A 89 -17.56 -4.51 4.27
N GLN A 90 -16.40 -5.16 4.23
CA GLN A 90 -15.09 -4.52 4.18
C GLN A 90 -14.87 -3.79 2.86
N ARG A 91 -15.32 -4.36 1.73
CA ARG A 91 -15.28 -3.70 0.42
C ARG A 91 -16.12 -2.43 0.40
N THR A 92 -17.28 -2.45 1.05
CA THR A 92 -18.14 -1.26 1.17
C THR A 92 -17.46 -0.16 1.98
N CYS A 93 -16.77 -0.52 3.07
CA CYS A 93 -16.07 0.44 3.92
C CYS A 93 -14.78 0.98 3.27
N PHE A 94 -13.97 0.10 2.69
CA PHE A 94 -12.63 0.41 2.20
C PHE A 94 -12.57 0.83 0.73
N GLY A 95 -13.60 0.49 -0.04
CA GLY A 95 -13.63 0.68 -1.49
C GLY A 95 -12.50 -0.07 -2.22
N GLN A 96 -11.90 -1.09 -1.60
CA GLN A 96 -10.82 -1.90 -2.16
C GLN A 96 -11.03 -3.39 -1.86
N PRO A 97 -10.62 -4.29 -2.78
CA PRO A 97 -10.85 -5.73 -2.65
C PRO A 97 -9.84 -6.43 -1.73
N VAL A 98 -8.74 -5.76 -1.35
CA VAL A 98 -7.69 -6.33 -0.50
C VAL A 98 -7.31 -5.37 0.63
N ALA A 99 -6.89 -5.96 1.75
CA ALA A 99 -6.44 -5.26 2.94
C ALA A 99 -5.34 -6.08 3.63
N VAL A 100 -4.75 -5.51 4.68
CA VAL A 100 -3.88 -6.25 5.61
C VAL A 100 -4.56 -6.36 6.97
N ARG A 101 -4.49 -7.54 7.58
CA ARG A 101 -4.95 -7.80 8.94
C ARG A 101 -3.74 -7.83 9.87
N MET A 102 -3.78 -6.99 10.89
CA MET A 102 -2.74 -6.91 11.92
C MET A 102 -2.86 -8.08 12.92
N PRO A 103 -1.82 -8.37 13.72
CA PRO A 103 -1.87 -9.40 14.76
C PRO A 103 -2.98 -9.19 15.80
N ASP A 104 -3.38 -7.93 16.04
CA ASP A 104 -4.49 -7.56 16.93
C ASP A 104 -5.89 -7.77 16.30
N GLY A 105 -5.95 -8.34 15.10
CA GLY A 105 -7.17 -8.63 14.35
C GLY A 105 -7.72 -7.45 13.53
N ARG A 106 -7.20 -6.23 13.70
CA ARG A 106 -7.69 -5.06 12.97
C ARG A 106 -7.28 -5.10 11.51
N VAL A 107 -8.21 -4.73 10.63
CA VAL A 107 -8.02 -4.72 9.17
C VAL A 107 -7.79 -3.30 8.67
N TRP A 108 -6.84 -3.16 7.77
CA TRP A 108 -6.34 -1.87 7.28
C TRP A 108 -6.10 -1.92 5.77
N ASN A 109 -6.45 -0.84 5.06
CA ASN A 109 -6.38 -0.79 3.60
C ASN A 109 -5.20 0.09 3.11
N PRO A 110 -4.02 -0.49 2.82
CA PRO A 110 -2.87 0.27 2.33
C PRO A 110 -3.08 0.83 0.91
N LEU A 111 -3.85 0.16 0.05
CA LEU A 111 -4.17 0.65 -1.30
C LEU A 111 -5.03 1.91 -1.24
N GLY A 112 -6.06 1.88 -0.39
CA GLY A 112 -6.90 3.05 -0.11
C GLY A 112 -6.10 4.19 0.47
N LYS A 113 -5.16 3.92 1.38
CA LYS A 113 -4.29 4.95 1.96
C LYS A 113 -3.44 5.66 0.90
N VAL A 114 -2.86 4.91 -0.02
CA VAL A 114 -2.10 5.47 -1.16
C VAL A 114 -2.98 6.31 -2.07
N ARG A 115 -4.18 5.82 -2.43
CA ARG A 115 -5.12 6.56 -3.26
C ARG A 115 -5.55 7.87 -2.58
N ASN A 116 -5.93 7.82 -1.31
CA ASN A 116 -6.34 9.00 -0.56
C ASN A 116 -5.22 10.04 -0.50
N ARG A 117 -3.96 9.61 -0.31
CA ARG A 117 -2.80 10.51 -0.39
C ARG A 117 -2.65 11.16 -1.76
N PHE A 118 -2.81 10.39 -2.83
CA PHE A 118 -2.75 10.92 -4.19
C PHE A 118 -3.85 11.97 -4.46
N GLU A 119 -5.08 11.70 -4.02
CA GLU A 119 -6.25 12.55 -4.23
C GLU A 119 -6.25 13.82 -3.38
N THR A 120 -5.77 13.74 -2.13
CA THR A 120 -5.85 14.86 -1.17
C THR A 120 -4.52 15.57 -0.96
N GLY A 121 -3.40 14.85 -1.04
CA GLY A 121 -2.08 15.33 -0.61
C GLY A 121 -1.97 15.59 0.90
N ALA A 122 -2.96 15.15 1.69
CA ALA A 122 -3.04 15.47 3.11
C ALA A 122 -1.92 14.75 3.91
N PRO A 123 -1.27 15.43 4.87
CA PRO A 123 -0.23 14.82 5.70
C PRO A 123 -0.74 13.62 6.53
N GLU A 124 -2.02 13.60 6.87
CA GLU A 124 -2.73 12.50 7.57
C GLU A 124 -2.75 11.20 6.75
N GLU A 125 -2.58 11.32 5.44
CA GLU A 125 -2.47 10.23 4.47
C GLU A 125 -1.03 9.72 4.30
N SER A 126 -0.07 10.20 5.08
CA SER A 126 1.29 9.64 5.10
C SER A 126 1.28 8.17 5.51
N LEU A 127 1.92 7.35 4.67
CA LEU A 127 2.09 5.92 4.87
C LEU A 127 3.06 5.64 6.02
N GLN A 128 4.09 6.47 6.19
CA GLN A 128 4.98 6.33 7.33
C GLN A 128 4.26 6.63 8.65
N LEU A 129 3.54 7.75 8.74
CA LEU A 129 2.77 8.08 9.96
C LEU A 129 1.66 7.06 10.21
N PHE A 130 1.09 6.51 9.15
CA PHE A 130 0.17 5.39 9.25
C PHE A 130 0.83 4.17 9.89
N TYR A 131 1.97 3.69 9.38
CA TYR A 131 2.73 2.59 9.96
C TYR A 131 3.05 2.82 11.44
N LEU A 132 3.57 4.00 11.79
CA LEU A 132 3.94 4.34 13.17
C LEU A 132 2.75 4.30 14.12
N ARG A 133 1.57 4.77 13.68
CA ARG A 133 0.33 4.71 14.47
C ARG A 133 -0.15 3.27 14.68
N LEU A 134 0.03 2.39 13.71
CA LEU A 134 -0.35 0.98 13.84
C LEU A 134 0.61 0.22 14.76
N HIS A 135 1.91 0.38 14.52
CA HIS A 135 2.94 -0.34 15.28
C HIS A 135 3.03 0.14 16.74
N GLY A 136 2.85 1.45 16.98
CA GLY A 136 2.77 2.00 18.34
C GLY A 136 1.58 1.48 19.17
N ARG A 137 0.51 1.03 18.51
CA ARG A 137 -0.67 0.44 19.17
C ARG A 137 -0.49 -1.05 19.46
N ALA A 138 0.15 -1.81 18.56
CA ALA A 138 0.43 -3.23 18.76
C ALA A 138 1.28 -3.50 20.02
N ARG A 139 2.17 -2.56 20.38
CA ARG A 139 3.04 -2.66 21.56
C ARG A 139 2.30 -2.45 22.90
N ARG A 140 1.06 -1.94 22.91
CA ARG A 140 0.28 -1.65 24.13
C ARG A 140 -0.69 -2.76 24.56
N VAL A 141 -0.85 -3.82 23.77
CA VAL A 141 -1.80 -4.91 24.07
C VAL A 141 -1.11 -6.10 24.77
N ALA A 142 0.21 -6.00 25.03
CA ALA A 142 0.91 -6.91 25.92
C ALA A 142 0.96 -6.31 27.33
N ALA A 143 -0.08 -6.57 28.13
CA ALA A 143 -0.10 -6.39 29.58
C ALA A 143 -1.03 -7.44 30.18
#